data_AF-A0A728PNX4-F1
#
_entry.id   AF-A0A728PNX4-F1
#
_cell.length_a   1.000
_cell.length_b   1.000
_cell.length_c   1.000
_cell.angle_alpha   90.00
_cell.angle_beta   90.00
_cell.angle_gamma   90.00
#
_symmetry.space_group_name_H-M   'P 1'
#
loop_
_entity.id
_entity.type
_entity.pdbx_description
1 polymer ?
#
loop_
_entity_poly.entity_id
_entity_poly.type
_entity_poly.pdbx_seq_one_letter_code
_entity_poly.pdbx_strand_id
1 'polypeptide(L)'
;MIYKKFRLDINGLRAFALISVVLYHFGVPYVSGGFIGVDVFFVISGFLMTGIVLERVDHKGVLDFYIARFLRIVPALVFAILLLMIFGLFTLSTNEYEALSKNAISSLLFYS
;
A
#
# COMPACT_ATOMS: atom_id res chain seq x y z
N MET A 1 1.89 -25.30 -2.39
CA MET A 1 3.32 -25.39 -2.00
C MET A 1 4.21 -24.32 -2.65
N ILE A 2 3.84 -23.71 -3.79
CA ILE A 2 4.70 -22.78 -4.57
C ILE A 2 4.81 -21.38 -3.94
N TYR A 3 3.79 -20.88 -3.23
CA TYR A 3 3.78 -19.53 -2.66
C TYR A 3 4.31 -19.42 -1.23
N LYS A 4 4.66 -20.55 -0.61
CA LYS A 4 5.28 -20.58 0.72
C LYS A 4 6.75 -20.12 0.70
N LYS A 5 7.38 -20.13 -0.48
CA LYS A 5 8.78 -19.72 -0.67
C LYS A 5 8.83 -18.22 -0.95
N PHE A 6 9.57 -17.48 -0.13
CA PHE A 6 9.81 -16.05 -0.34
C PHE A 6 10.54 -15.83 -1.67
N ARG A 7 9.84 -15.27 -2.65
CA ARG A 7 10.32 -15.05 -4.02
C ARG A 7 11.05 -13.71 -4.12
N LEU A 8 12.36 -13.74 -3.88
CA LEU A 8 13.25 -12.58 -3.97
C LEU A 8 13.22 -11.92 -5.35
N ASP A 9 13.09 -12.71 -6.41
CA ASP A 9 12.95 -12.26 -7.79
C ASP A 9 11.71 -11.37 -7.98
N ILE A 10 10.53 -11.85 -7.58
CA ILE A 10 9.28 -11.09 -7.70
C ILE A 10 9.28 -9.85 -6.80
N ASN A 11 9.78 -9.99 -5.57
CA ASN A 11 9.86 -8.85 -4.65
C ASN A 11 10.88 -7.80 -5.13
N GLY A 12 11.98 -8.21 -5.76
CA GLY A 12 12.94 -7.30 -6.40
C GLY A 12 12.32 -6.51 -7.55
N LEU A 13 11.55 -7.18 -8.42
CA LEU A 13 10.80 -6.50 -9.49
C LEU A 13 9.80 -5.47 -8.95
N ARG A 14 9.08 -5.81 -7.87
CA ARG A 14 8.17 -4.87 -7.19
C ARG A 14 8.94 -3.68 -6.60
N ALA A 15 10.10 -3.90 -5.99
CA ALA A 15 10.94 -2.84 -5.46
C ALA A 15 11.43 -1.90 -6.57
N PHE A 16 11.88 -2.46 -7.71
CA PHE A 16 12.31 -1.67 -8.87
C PHE A 16 11.16 -0.83 -9.45
N ALA A 17 9.97 -1.41 -9.56
CA ALA A 17 8.77 -0.70 -10.00
C ALA A 17 8.44 0.48 -9.07
N LEU A 18 8.47 0.27 -7.75
CA LEU A 18 8.29 1.32 -6.75
C LEU A 18 9.34 2.43 -6.88
N ILE A 19 10.63 2.08 -6.98
CA ILE A 19 11.73 3.04 -7.13
C ILE A 19 11.51 3.92 -8.36
N SER A 20 11.10 3.31 -9.48
CA SER A 20 10.84 4.04 -10.72
C SER A 20 9.73 5.10 -10.54
N VAL A 21 8.66 4.77 -9.82
CA VAL A 21 7.55 5.70 -9.51
C VAL A 21 8.01 6.84 -8.60
N VAL A 22 8.83 6.53 -7.59
CA VAL A 22 9.38 7.52 -6.68
C VAL A 22 10.27 8.50 -7.43
N LEU A 23 11.23 8.00 -8.23
CA LEU A 23 12.14 8.84 -9.02
C LEU A 23 11.38 9.73 -10.02
N TYR A 24 10.30 9.21 -10.62
CA TYR A 24 9.42 10.00 -11.48
C TYR A 24 8.79 11.19 -10.74
N HIS A 25 8.24 10.98 -9.53
CA HIS A 25 7.64 12.07 -8.74
C HIS A 25 8.66 13.11 -8.25
N PHE A 26 9.91 12.71 -8.00
CA PHE A 26 11.00 13.63 -7.66
C PHE A 26 11.59 14.35 -8.87
N GLY A 27 11.09 14.11 -10.09
CA GLY A 27 11.55 14.79 -11.30
C GLY A 27 12.98 14.43 -11.70
N VAL A 28 13.45 13.23 -11.35
CA VAL A 28 14.82 12.80 -11.66
C VAL A 28 15.01 12.73 -13.18
N PRO A 29 16.07 13.36 -13.72
CA PRO A 29 16.34 13.33 -15.16
C PRO A 29 16.37 11.90 -15.70
N TYR A 30 15.90 11.72 -16.94
CA TYR A 30 15.86 10.43 -17.64
C TYR A 30 14.85 9.39 -17.08
N VAL A 31 13.99 9.76 -16.12
CA VAL A 31 12.96 8.85 -15.55
C VAL A 31 11.53 9.31 -15.91
N SER A 32 11.32 9.86 -17.10
CA SER A 32 10.00 10.34 -17.54
C SER A 32 8.94 9.24 -17.69
N GLY A 33 9.36 7.98 -17.88
CA GLY A 33 8.48 6.81 -17.96
C GLY A 33 8.22 6.11 -16.62
N GLY A 34 8.72 6.64 -15.50
CA GLY A 34 8.67 5.92 -14.21
C GLY A 34 7.25 5.68 -13.67
N PHE A 35 6.23 6.39 -14.15
CA PHE A 35 4.83 6.16 -13.82
C PHE A 35 4.34 4.74 -14.21
N ILE A 36 4.93 4.11 -15.23
CA ILE A 36 4.62 2.72 -15.65
C ILE A 36 4.89 1.74 -14.51
N GLY A 37 5.79 2.08 -13.59
CA GLY A 37 6.06 1.28 -12.39
C GLY A 37 4.81 1.02 -11.55
N VAL A 38 3.80 1.91 -11.58
CA VAL A 38 2.52 1.70 -10.90
C VAL A 38 1.79 0.47 -11.44
N ASP A 39 1.61 0.41 -12.77
CA ASP A 39 0.92 -0.70 -13.44
C ASP A 39 1.66 -2.03 -13.22
N VAL A 40 2.99 -2.01 -13.41
CA VAL A 40 3.84 -3.19 -13.21
C VAL A 40 3.74 -3.70 -11.77
N PHE A 41 3.82 -2.80 -10.78
CA PHE A 41 3.72 -3.17 -9.37
C PHE A 41 2.38 -3.83 -9.04
N PHE A 42 1.27 -3.26 -9.55
CA PHE A 42 -0.07 -3.78 -9.27
C PHE A 42 -0.34 -5.10 -9.97
N VAL A 43 0.08 -5.27 -11.23
CA VAL A 43 -0.08 -6.53 -11.97
C VAL A 43 0.68 -7.66 -11.27
N ILE A 44 1.94 -7.44 -10.89
CA ILE A 44 2.75 -8.45 -10.20
C ILE A 44 2.16 -8.79 -8.82
N SER A 45 1.72 -7.77 -8.07
CA SER A 45 1.10 -7.97 -6.76
C SER A 45 -0.23 -8.72 -6.88
N GLY A 46 -1.04 -8.40 -7.89
CA GLY A 46 -2.29 -9.10 -8.20
C GLY A 46 -2.07 -10.58 -8.52
N PHE A 47 -1.10 -10.89 -9.39
CA PHE A 47 -0.72 -12.27 -9.70
C PHE A 47 -0.35 -13.08 -8.45
N LEU A 48 0.45 -12.49 -7.54
CA LEU A 48 0.86 -13.13 -6.30
C LEU A 48 -0.34 -13.35 -5.35
N MET A 49 -1.16 -12.32 -5.15
CA MET A 49 -2.31 -12.37 -4.25
C MET A 49 -3.35 -13.39 -4.73
N THR A 50 -3.65 -13.42 -6.03
CA THR A 50 -4.56 -14.42 -6.61
C THR A 50 -4.05 -15.83 -6.38
N GLY A 51 -2.75 -16.08 -6.55
CA GLY A 51 -2.15 -17.39 -6.24
C GLY A 51 -2.32 -17.80 -4.78
N ILE A 52 -2.14 -16.86 -3.84
CA ILE A 52 -2.36 -17.10 -2.40
C ILE A 52 -3.83 -17.41 -2.10
N VAL A 53 -4.76 -16.70 -2.73
CA VAL A 53 -6.20 -16.91 -2.55
C VAL A 53 -6.60 -18.29 -3.09
N LEU A 54 -6.15 -18.65 -4.29
CA LEU A 54 -6.45 -19.95 -4.92
C LEU A 54 -5.90 -21.13 -4.09
N GLU A 55 -4.76 -20.98 -3.42
CA GLU A 55 -4.23 -22.01 -2.50
C GLU A 55 -5.10 -22.20 -1.24
N ARG A 56 -6.01 -21.25 -0.95
CA ARG A 56 -6.86 -21.24 0.27
C ARG A 56 -8.36 -21.38 -0.05
N VAL A 57 -8.74 -21.74 -1.27
CA VAL A 57 -10.14 -21.69 -1.76
C VAL A 57 -11.13 -22.63 -1.04
N ASP A 58 -10.69 -23.52 -0.15
CA ASP A 58 -11.59 -24.41 0.57
C ASP A 58 -12.43 -23.64 1.62
N HIS A 59 -13.66 -23.29 1.22
CA HIS A 59 -14.83 -22.69 1.89
C HIS A 59 -14.70 -21.54 2.91
N LYS A 60 -13.51 -21.22 3.47
CA LYS A 60 -13.28 -20.08 4.39
C LYS A 60 -12.08 -19.21 4.02
N GLY A 61 -11.20 -19.65 3.13
CA GLY A 61 -9.90 -19.00 2.99
C GLY A 61 -9.89 -17.65 2.26
N VAL A 62 -10.94 -17.26 1.56
CA VAL A 62 -11.07 -15.88 1.02
C VAL A 62 -11.31 -14.88 2.14
N LEU A 63 -12.22 -15.19 3.08
CA LEU A 63 -12.45 -14.34 4.24
C LEU A 63 -11.21 -14.28 5.13
N ASP A 64 -10.56 -15.43 5.38
CA ASP A 64 -9.31 -15.49 6.15
C ASP A 64 -8.18 -14.71 5.47
N PHE A 65 -8.13 -14.67 4.13
CA PHE A 65 -7.20 -13.85 3.37
C PHE A 65 -7.43 -12.36 3.63
N TYR A 66 -8.69 -11.90 3.56
CA TYR A 66 -9.01 -10.50 3.84
C TYR A 66 -8.77 -10.13 5.30
N ILE A 67 -9.10 -11.01 6.26
CA ILE A 67 -8.81 -10.80 7.68
C ILE A 67 -7.30 -10.69 7.92
N ALA A 68 -6.51 -11.61 7.38
CA ALA A 68 -5.04 -11.56 7.52
C ALA A 68 -4.44 -10.28 6.90
N ARG A 69 -5.03 -9.79 5.80
CA ARG A 69 -4.61 -8.53 5.18
C ARG A 69 -5.02 -7.32 6.01
N PHE A 70 -6.23 -7.30 6.54
CA PHE A 70 -6.74 -6.26 7.42
C PHE A 70 -5.87 -6.12 8.68
N LEU A 71 -5.60 -7.24 9.35
CA LEU A 71 -4.74 -7.30 10.54
C LEU A 71 -3.28 -6.91 10.26
N ARG A 72 -2.84 -6.91 9.00
CA ARG A 72 -1.50 -6.47 8.60
C ARG A 72 -1.44 -4.97 8.23
N ILE A 73 -2.44 -4.45 7.52
CA ILE A 73 -2.41 -3.08 6.95
C ILE A 73 -2.97 -2.05 7.94
N VAL A 74 -4.10 -2.38 8.59
CA VAL A 74 -4.83 -1.41 9.42
C VAL A 74 -4.06 -0.93 10.65
N PRO A 75 -3.29 -1.78 11.37
CA PRO A 75 -2.50 -1.28 12.50
C PRO A 75 -1.48 -0.21 12.11
N ALA A 76 -0.80 -0.39 10.97
CA ALA A 76 0.16 0.58 10.46
C ALA A 76 -0.53 1.87 10.00
N LEU A 77 -1.70 1.76 9.36
CA LEU A 77 -2.51 2.91 8.96
C LEU A 77 -2.96 3.74 10.17
N VAL A 78 -3.56 3.09 11.17
CA VAL A 78 -4.04 3.76 12.39
C VAL A 78 -2.88 4.41 13.12
N PHE A 79 -1.73 3.73 13.23
CA PHE A 79 -0.54 4.30 13.83
C PHE A 79 -0.04 5.55 13.08
N ALA A 80 0.02 5.50 11.75
CA ALA A 80 0.43 6.64 10.93
C ALA A 80 -0.54 7.82 11.09
N ILE A 81 -1.86 7.57 11.09
CA ILE A 81 -2.86 8.61 11.31
C ILE A 81 -2.72 9.22 12.70
N LEU A 82 -2.57 8.42 13.75
CA LEU A 82 -2.39 8.93 15.12
C LEU A 82 -1.13 9.79 15.23
N LEU A 83 -0.01 9.33 14.65
CA LEU A 83 1.22 10.11 14.61
C LEU A 83 1.03 11.45 13.88
N LEU A 84 0.38 11.45 12.73
CA LEU A 84 0.12 12.67 11.96
C LEU A 84 -0.83 13.62 12.68
N MET A 85 -1.88 13.10 13.34
CA MET A 85 -2.79 13.90 14.15
C MET A 85 -2.06 14.55 15.33
N ILE A 86 -1.25 13.79 16.07
CA ILE A 86 -0.46 14.32 17.19
C ILE A 86 0.53 15.36 16.68
N PHE A 87 1.27 15.06 15.60
CA PHE A 87 2.24 15.99 15.02
C PHE A 87 1.59 17.25 14.46
N GLY A 88 0.42 17.11 13.84
CA GLY A 88 -0.36 18.19 13.27
C GLY A 88 -0.81 19.22 14.30
N LEU A 89 -1.10 18.79 15.55
CA LEU A 89 -1.46 19.71 16.64
C LEU A 89 -0.36 20.74 16.95
N PHE A 90 0.90 20.40 16.71
CA PHE A 90 2.03 21.28 17.00
C PHE A 90 2.53 22.08 15.79
N THR A 91 2.19 21.65 14.57
CA THR A 91 2.82 22.15 13.33
C THR A 91 1.87 22.78 12.33
N LEU A 92 0.59 22.39 12.33
CA LEU A 92 -0.37 22.81 11.32
C LEU A 92 -1.25 23.95 11.82
N SER A 93 -1.65 24.84 10.91
CA SER A 93 -2.71 25.82 11.17
C SER A 93 -4.07 25.12 11.31
N THR A 94 -5.05 25.82 11.89
CA THR A 94 -6.41 25.26 12.11
C THR A 94 -7.04 24.72 10.82
N ASN A 95 -6.87 25.42 9.70
CA ASN A 95 -7.41 25.00 8.39
C ASN A 95 -6.72 23.72 7.87
N GLU A 96 -5.40 23.62 8.02
CA GLU A 96 -4.64 22.45 7.60
C GLU A 96 -4.93 21.24 8.49
N TYR A 97 -5.14 21.47 9.78
CA TYR A 97 -5.55 20.42 10.72
C TYR A 97 -6.96 19.89 10.42
N GLU A 98 -7.89 20.76 10.01
CA GLU A 98 -9.21 20.35 9.53
C GLU A 98 -9.10 19.50 8.26
N ALA A 99 -8.27 19.92 7.31
CA ALA A 99 -8.01 19.15 6.09
C ALA A 99 -7.38 17.77 6.40
N LEU A 100 -6.40 17.73 7.32
CA LEU A 100 -5.80 16.48 7.80
C LEU A 100 -6.86 15.57 8.44
N SER A 101 -7.77 16.12 9.24
CA SER A 101 -8.85 15.35 9.88
C SER A 101 -9.81 14.75 8.85
N LYS A 102 -10.18 15.51 7.81
CA LYS A 102 -11.00 14.99 6.70
C LYS A 102 -10.29 13.87 5.95
N ASN A 103 -9.00 14.05 5.64
CA ASN A 103 -8.18 13.04 4.96
C ASN A 103 -8.01 11.78 5.82
N ALA A 104 -7.86 11.92 7.14
CA ALA A 104 -7.78 10.80 8.07
C ALA A 104 -9.07 9.96 8.07
N ILE A 105 -10.24 10.62 8.11
CA ILE A 105 -11.55 9.94 8.05
C ILE A 105 -11.72 9.21 6.71
N SER A 106 -11.46 9.89 5.59
CA SER A 106 -11.52 9.29 4.25
C SER A 106 -10.60 8.07 4.13
N SER A 107 -9.38 8.17 4.65
CA SER A 107 -8.40 7.07 4.65
C SER A 107 -8.84 5.88 5.51
N LEU A 108 -9.44 6.11 6.69
CA LEU A 108 -9.95 5.04 7.56
C LEU A 108 -11.14 4.29 6.95
N LEU A 109 -12.01 5.03 6.25
CA LEU A 109 -13.17 4.47 5.57
C LEU A 109 -12.83 3.91 4.18
N PHE A 110 -11.58 4.05 3.73
CA PHE A 110 -11.14 3.71 2.37
C PHE A 110 -12.01 4.34 1.28
N TYR A 111 -12.43 5.58 1.51
CA TYR A 111 -13.20 6.41 0.59
C TYR A 111 -12.30 7.52 0.04
N SER A 112 -12.42 7.83 -1.25
CA SER A 112 -11.64 8.87 -1.93
C SER A 112 -12.53 9.86 -2.63
#